data_AF-A0AAD8KXR4-F1
#
_entry.id   AF-A0AAD8KXR4-F1
#
_cell.length_a   1.000
_cell.length_b   1.000
_cell.length_c   1.000
_cell.angle_alpha   90.00
_cell.angle_beta   90.00
_cell.angle_gamma   90.00
#
_symmetry.space_group_name_H-M   'P 1'
#
loop_
_entity.id
_entity.type
_entity.pdbx_description
1 polymer ?
#
loop_
_entity_poly.entity_id
_entity_poly.type
_entity_poly.pdbx_seq_one_letter_code
_entity_poly.pdbx_strand_id
1 'polypeptide(L)'
;MSTIVHISSENENCPNNKNKQSFVNCFSSFIEKHCEQNMQKIIHSIKVGFALVLVSLLYLLDPLFEQVGENAMWAIMTVVVVFEFFAGATLSKGLLRGVGTILGGGLGCLAAILADDLGKIGNAAVVCSSVFIFGAAATYCRSIPSIKRKYDYGFMIFILTFNLVAVSGLRANKVIELARERLSTIGMGFAVCIFTSLLVFPMWASDELHHLTHSKFDKLACCIEDCMKAYSNVVGEKERKPRINVKDCKAIMNSKSSDESLANFARWEPWHGRFGLYYPWEKYIQMGELIRELASIIHSMQKCLESPLQPSTSLQQAIKEPCKSVGMSLGLTLRELGQSIKKMKRCHATVQTMPKLQLIKQELLLLSTSTHIKGIADVDSLVMANLLFLLMEIVDRVEVLAEEVEALGEVAGFKSK
;
A
#
# COMPACT_ATOMS: atom_id res chain seq x y z
N MET A 1 73.48 -19.45 -27.60
CA MET A 1 72.08 -19.92 -27.48
C MET A 1 71.53 -19.31 -26.21
N SER A 2 70.86 -18.16 -26.32
CA SER A 2 69.39 -18.05 -26.39
C SER A 2 68.81 -17.87 -24.97
N THR A 3 67.94 -16.94 -24.59
CA THR A 3 67.31 -15.76 -25.18
C THR A 3 66.72 -15.00 -23.98
N ILE A 4 66.79 -13.66 -23.99
CA ILE A 4 66.20 -12.73 -23.01
C ILE A 4 64.67 -12.79 -23.07
N VAL A 5 63.96 -12.72 -21.93
CA VAL A 5 62.73 -11.92 -21.79
C VAL A 5 62.63 -11.35 -20.36
N HIS A 6 62.61 -10.03 -20.26
CA HIS A 6 62.25 -9.25 -19.08
C HIS A 6 60.72 -9.16 -19.01
N ILE A 7 60.11 -9.47 -17.86
CA ILE A 7 58.69 -9.24 -17.60
C ILE A 7 58.57 -8.15 -16.53
N SER A 8 58.00 -7.01 -16.93
CA SER A 8 57.52 -5.95 -16.05
C SER A 8 56.19 -6.39 -15.43
N SER A 9 56.05 -6.30 -14.10
CA SER A 9 54.74 -6.36 -13.44
C SER A 9 54.35 -4.96 -12.97
N GLU A 10 53.44 -4.33 -13.72
CA GLU A 10 52.68 -3.16 -13.29
C GLU A 10 51.81 -3.52 -12.07
N ASN A 11 51.92 -2.70 -11.02
CA ASN A 11 50.99 -2.69 -9.89
C ASN A 11 49.69 -2.00 -10.32
N GLU A 12 48.65 -2.79 -10.63
CA GLU A 12 47.27 -2.32 -10.59
C GLU A 12 46.85 -2.11 -9.13
N ASN A 13 46.40 -0.90 -8.79
CA ASN A 13 45.61 -0.66 -7.58
C ASN A 13 44.25 -0.05 -7.92
N CYS A 14 43.23 -0.71 -7.37
CA CYS A 14 41.81 -0.70 -7.68
C CYS A 14 41.07 0.64 -7.48
N PRO A 15 39.96 0.89 -8.21
CA PRO A 15 38.78 1.41 -7.53
C PRO A 15 37.49 0.71 -7.99
N ASN A 16 36.92 -0.18 -7.17
CA ASN A 16 35.52 -0.58 -7.35
C ASN A 16 34.83 -1.01 -6.03
N ASN A 17 34.87 -0.15 -5.01
CA ASN A 17 34.25 -0.44 -3.71
C ASN A 17 32.83 0.18 -3.55
N LYS A 18 32.44 1.16 -4.40
CA LYS A 18 31.16 1.88 -4.23
C LYS A 18 29.93 1.12 -4.78
N ASN A 19 30.07 0.37 -5.87
CA ASN A 19 28.94 -0.36 -6.48
C ASN A 19 28.55 -1.65 -5.73
N LYS A 20 29.51 -2.29 -5.06
CA LYS A 20 29.23 -3.50 -4.25
C LYS A 20 28.45 -3.14 -2.98
N GLN A 21 28.67 -1.94 -2.44
CA GLN A 21 28.05 -1.48 -1.20
C GLN A 21 26.56 -1.14 -1.35
N SER A 22 26.10 -0.59 -2.49
CA SER A 22 24.68 -0.30 -2.69
C SER A 22 23.84 -1.57 -2.89
N PHE A 23 24.36 -2.56 -3.63
CA PHE A 23 23.68 -3.83 -3.85
C PHE A 23 23.62 -4.69 -2.57
N VAL A 24 24.71 -4.71 -1.79
CA VAL A 24 24.76 -5.40 -0.49
C VAL A 24 23.82 -4.71 0.53
N ASN A 25 23.73 -3.39 0.54
CA ASN A 25 22.79 -2.67 1.41
C ASN A 25 21.32 -2.94 1.03
N CYS A 26 21.01 -3.08 -0.25
CA CYS A 26 19.67 -3.45 -0.74
C CYS A 26 19.31 -4.90 -0.38
N PHE A 27 20.26 -5.83 -0.50
CA PHE A 27 20.02 -7.23 -0.14
C PHE A 27 19.94 -7.44 1.38
N SER A 28 20.77 -6.74 2.15
CA SER A 28 20.74 -6.73 3.62
C SER A 28 19.39 -6.22 4.12
N SER A 29 18.88 -5.11 3.58
CA SER A 29 17.58 -4.57 3.97
C SER A 29 16.41 -5.48 3.57
N PHE A 30 16.55 -6.25 2.49
CA PHE A 30 15.56 -7.25 2.11
C PHE A 30 15.48 -8.41 3.11
N ILE A 31 16.62 -8.92 3.58
CA ILE A 31 16.69 -9.97 4.63
C ILE A 31 16.15 -9.44 5.95
N GLU A 32 16.55 -8.22 6.34
CA GLU A 32 16.10 -7.55 7.56
C GLU A 32 14.58 -7.36 7.55
N LYS A 33 14.02 -6.91 6.43
CA LYS A 33 12.57 -6.75 6.23
C LYS A 33 11.80 -8.07 6.28
N HIS A 34 12.37 -9.16 5.76
CA HIS A 34 11.72 -10.47 5.82
C HIS A 34 11.71 -11.03 7.25
N CYS A 35 12.76 -10.75 8.03
CA CYS A 35 12.83 -11.06 9.46
C CYS A 35 11.80 -10.23 10.25
N GLU A 36 11.71 -8.93 9.98
CA GLU A 36 10.79 -8.01 10.64
C GLU A 36 9.32 -8.40 10.40
N GLN A 37 8.95 -8.73 9.16
CA GLN A 37 7.60 -9.21 8.82
C GLN A 37 7.24 -10.51 9.56
N ASN A 38 8.20 -11.42 9.74
CA ASN A 38 7.97 -12.65 10.49
C ASN A 38 7.82 -12.37 11.99
N MET A 39 8.58 -11.44 12.55
CA MET A 39 8.43 -11.01 13.94
C MET A 39 7.08 -10.33 14.21
N GLN A 40 6.64 -9.43 13.33
CA GLN A 40 5.34 -8.77 13.48
C GLN A 40 4.18 -9.78 13.45
N LYS A 41 4.26 -10.82 12.61
CA LYS A 41 3.28 -11.92 12.60
C LYS A 41 3.25 -12.69 13.93
N ILE A 42 4.42 -13.01 14.49
CA ILE A 42 4.52 -13.69 15.79
C ILE A 42 3.90 -12.81 16.89
N ILE A 43 4.27 -11.52 16.92
CA ILE A 43 3.71 -10.55 17.86
C ILE A 43 2.19 -10.50 17.73
N HIS A 44 1.66 -10.40 16.51
CA HIS A 44 0.23 -10.41 16.26
C HIS A 44 -0.45 -11.68 16.81
N SER A 45 0.09 -12.87 16.52
CA SER A 45 -0.47 -14.13 17.04
C SER A 45 -0.50 -14.16 18.57
N ILE A 46 0.54 -13.68 19.24
CA ILE A 46 0.59 -13.57 20.70
C ILE A 46 -0.47 -12.59 21.22
N LYS A 47 -0.65 -11.44 20.56
CA LYS A 47 -1.68 -10.46 20.95
C LYS A 47 -3.09 -11.02 20.86
N VAL A 48 -3.40 -11.75 19.78
CA VAL A 48 -4.71 -12.38 19.62
C VAL A 48 -4.94 -13.39 20.75
N GLY A 49 -3.94 -14.22 21.05
CA GLY A 49 -3.98 -15.14 22.19
C GLY A 49 -4.20 -14.42 23.53
N PHE A 50 -3.48 -13.32 23.76
CA PHE A 50 -3.63 -12.51 24.96
C PHE A 50 -5.04 -11.87 25.07
N ALA A 51 -5.59 -11.37 23.97
CA ALA A 51 -6.95 -10.83 23.93
C ALA A 51 -8.01 -11.90 24.23
N LEU A 52 -7.82 -13.13 23.73
CA LEU A 52 -8.68 -14.26 24.03
C LEU A 52 -8.63 -14.67 25.50
N VAL A 53 -7.43 -14.68 26.10
CA VAL A 53 -7.25 -14.93 27.52
C VAL A 53 -7.92 -13.82 28.34
N LEU A 54 -7.70 -12.55 28.01
CA LEU A 54 -8.30 -11.43 28.72
C LEU A 54 -9.82 -11.46 28.67
N VAL A 55 -10.43 -11.64 27.50
CA VAL A 55 -11.90 -11.72 27.41
C VAL A 55 -12.44 -12.92 28.20
N SER A 56 -11.76 -14.06 28.19
CA SER A 56 -12.17 -15.23 28.96
C SER A 56 -12.02 -15.02 30.47
N LEU A 57 -10.94 -14.38 30.92
CA LEU A 57 -10.74 -14.03 32.34
C LEU A 57 -11.79 -13.03 32.84
N LEU A 58 -12.19 -12.06 32.01
CA LEU A 58 -13.27 -11.13 32.36
C LEU A 58 -14.60 -11.86 32.62
N TYR A 59 -14.85 -12.99 31.97
CA TYR A 59 -16.01 -13.83 32.25
C TYR A 59 -15.86 -14.71 33.49
N LEU A 60 -14.65 -15.11 33.84
CA LEU A 60 -14.39 -15.95 35.01
C LEU A 60 -14.38 -15.16 36.32
N LEU A 61 -14.28 -13.83 36.27
CA LEU A 61 -14.37 -12.96 37.44
C LEU A 61 -15.84 -12.65 37.74
N ASP A 62 -16.33 -13.18 38.88
CA ASP A 62 -17.73 -13.26 39.34
C ASP A 62 -18.67 -12.06 39.05
N PRO A 63 -18.29 -10.76 39.20
CA PRO A 63 -19.25 -9.68 39.01
C PRO A 63 -19.74 -9.47 37.56
N LEU A 64 -19.05 -10.00 36.54
CA LEU A 64 -19.49 -9.92 35.14
C LEU A 64 -20.25 -11.17 34.67
N PHE A 65 -20.08 -12.30 35.37
CA PHE A 65 -20.74 -13.56 35.03
C PHE A 65 -22.24 -13.53 35.40
N GLU A 66 -22.60 -12.98 36.57
CA GLU A 66 -24.00 -12.86 37.01
C GLU A 66 -24.87 -11.98 36.10
N GLN A 67 -24.27 -11.02 35.38
CA GLN A 67 -25.00 -10.15 34.42
C GLN A 67 -25.02 -10.67 32.97
N VAL A 68 -24.15 -11.63 32.61
CA VAL A 68 -23.83 -11.90 31.19
C VAL A 68 -23.72 -13.39 30.84
N GLY A 69 -23.87 -14.30 31.82
CA GLY A 69 -23.42 -15.70 31.79
C GLY A 69 -23.79 -16.57 30.58
N GLU A 70 -24.93 -16.35 29.90
CA GLU A 70 -25.31 -17.15 28.72
C GLU A 70 -24.75 -16.59 27.38
N ASN A 71 -24.25 -15.36 27.37
CA ASN A 71 -23.88 -14.63 26.13
C ASN A 71 -22.36 -14.55 25.85
N ALA A 72 -21.53 -15.25 26.63
CA ALA A 72 -20.07 -15.19 26.52
C ALA A 72 -19.52 -15.53 25.13
N MET A 73 -20.23 -16.38 24.38
CA MET A 73 -19.89 -16.73 23.00
C MET A 73 -19.79 -15.49 22.10
N TRP A 74 -20.64 -14.48 22.27
CA TRP A 74 -20.66 -13.30 21.40
C TRP A 74 -19.44 -12.40 21.59
N ALA A 75 -18.92 -12.30 22.81
CA ALA A 75 -17.70 -11.53 23.11
C ALA A 75 -16.45 -12.24 22.57
N ILE A 76 -16.32 -13.56 22.76
CA ILE A 76 -15.21 -14.34 22.20
C ILE A 76 -15.25 -14.29 20.66
N MET A 77 -16.42 -14.50 20.06
CA MET A 77 -16.63 -14.33 18.62
C MET A 77 -16.37 -12.88 18.15
N THR A 78 -16.47 -11.90 19.04
CA THR A 78 -16.05 -10.52 18.74
C THR A 78 -14.55 -10.43 18.60
N VAL A 79 -13.81 -10.93 19.60
CA VAL A 79 -12.36 -10.94 19.55
C VAL A 79 -11.85 -11.68 18.31
N VAL A 80 -12.34 -12.88 18.04
CA VAL A 80 -11.87 -13.69 16.90
C VAL A 80 -12.11 -13.01 15.55
N VAL A 81 -13.24 -12.32 15.36
CA VAL A 81 -13.64 -11.79 14.05
C VAL A 81 -13.21 -10.34 13.83
N VAL A 82 -13.08 -9.57 14.90
CA VAL A 82 -12.74 -8.14 14.85
C VAL A 82 -11.25 -7.89 14.95
N PHE A 83 -10.51 -8.73 15.67
CA PHE A 83 -9.08 -8.53 15.88
C PHE A 83 -8.32 -8.71 14.57
N GLU A 84 -7.67 -7.65 14.13
CA GLU A 84 -6.92 -7.59 12.87
C GLU A 84 -5.47 -7.25 13.11
N PHE A 85 -4.65 -7.40 12.05
CA PHE A 85 -3.21 -7.14 12.14
C PHE A 85 -2.89 -5.69 12.52
N PHE A 86 -3.58 -4.73 11.91
CA PHE A 86 -3.40 -3.31 12.21
C PHE A 86 -4.44 -2.80 13.22
N ALA A 87 -4.05 -1.85 14.07
CA ALA A 87 -4.93 -1.25 15.05
C ALA A 87 -6.15 -0.55 14.39
N GLY A 88 -5.93 0.22 13.31
CA GLY A 88 -7.01 0.86 12.56
C GLY A 88 -7.98 -0.13 11.88
N ALA A 89 -7.48 -1.30 11.46
CA ALA A 89 -8.33 -2.36 10.92
C ALA A 89 -9.23 -2.96 12.02
N THR A 90 -8.69 -3.16 13.22
CA THR A 90 -9.44 -3.63 14.40
C THR A 90 -10.50 -2.62 14.81
N LEU A 91 -10.16 -1.33 14.88
CA LEU A 91 -11.10 -0.26 15.23
C LEU A 91 -12.24 -0.16 14.21
N SER A 92 -11.91 -0.10 12.92
CA SER A 92 -12.91 -0.01 11.86
C SER A 92 -13.85 -1.22 11.83
N LYS A 93 -13.32 -2.45 11.93
CA LYS A 93 -14.16 -3.66 12.00
C LYS A 93 -15.05 -3.67 13.23
N GLY A 94 -14.54 -3.29 14.40
CA GLY A 94 -15.33 -3.31 15.62
C GLY A 94 -16.44 -2.27 15.63
N LEU A 95 -16.17 -1.07 15.12
CA LEU A 95 -17.21 -0.05 14.90
C LEU A 95 -18.26 -0.53 13.88
N LEU A 96 -17.83 -1.15 12.78
CA LEU A 96 -18.74 -1.73 11.79
C LEU A 96 -19.59 -2.87 12.37
N ARG A 97 -19.04 -3.66 13.29
CA ARG A 97 -19.80 -4.68 14.03
C ARG A 97 -20.89 -4.02 14.88
N GLY A 98 -20.53 -3.00 15.65
CA GLY A 98 -21.47 -2.26 16.48
C GLY A 98 -22.60 -1.63 15.67
N VAL A 99 -22.26 -0.89 14.60
CA VAL A 99 -23.24 -0.27 13.70
C VAL A 99 -24.13 -1.32 13.02
N GLY A 100 -23.54 -2.40 12.50
CA GLY A 100 -24.28 -3.50 11.88
C GLY A 100 -25.26 -4.16 12.84
N THR A 101 -24.85 -4.40 14.09
CA THR A 101 -25.73 -4.98 15.12
C THR A 101 -26.83 -4.02 15.54
N ILE A 102 -26.54 -2.73 15.72
CA ILE A 102 -27.55 -1.72 16.09
C ILE A 102 -28.58 -1.57 14.97
N LEU A 103 -28.15 -1.42 13.72
CA LEU A 103 -29.05 -1.29 12.58
C LEU A 103 -29.86 -2.58 12.34
N GLY A 104 -29.20 -3.74 12.40
CA GLY A 104 -29.85 -5.03 12.17
C GLY A 104 -30.84 -5.36 13.28
N GLY A 105 -30.46 -5.13 14.54
CA GLY A 105 -31.34 -5.29 15.69
C GLY A 105 -32.52 -4.33 15.66
N GLY A 106 -32.27 -3.03 15.41
CA GLY A 106 -33.31 -2.01 15.34
C GLY A 106 -34.34 -2.27 14.24
N LEU A 107 -33.89 -2.56 13.01
CA LEU A 107 -34.80 -2.90 11.91
C LEU A 107 -35.48 -4.26 12.12
N GLY A 108 -34.81 -5.21 12.75
CA GLY A 108 -35.41 -6.50 13.10
C GLY A 108 -36.54 -6.34 14.11
N CYS A 109 -36.34 -5.52 15.14
CA CYS A 109 -37.38 -5.16 16.10
C CYS A 109 -38.56 -4.47 15.40
N LEU A 110 -38.28 -3.53 14.49
CA LEU A 110 -39.32 -2.83 13.74
C LEU A 110 -40.16 -3.81 12.91
N ALA A 111 -39.52 -4.77 12.23
CA ALA A 111 -40.21 -5.80 11.47
C ALA A 111 -41.07 -6.71 12.37
N ALA A 112 -40.57 -7.07 13.57
CA ALA A 112 -41.33 -7.86 14.53
C ALA A 112 -42.57 -7.12 15.05
N ILE A 113 -42.44 -5.82 15.38
CA ILE A 113 -43.55 -4.98 15.83
C ILE A 113 -44.62 -4.87 14.73
N LEU A 114 -44.22 -4.61 13.48
CA LEU A 114 -45.15 -4.54 12.34
C LEU A 114 -45.86 -5.88 12.08
N ALA A 115 -45.22 -6.99 12.40
CA ALA A 115 -45.77 -8.33 12.21
C ALA A 115 -46.77 -8.71 13.32
N ASP A 116 -46.59 -8.21 14.55
CA ASP A 116 -47.49 -8.46 15.68
C ASP A 116 -48.89 -7.87 15.47
N ASP A 117 -49.01 -6.78 14.71
CA ASP A 117 -50.29 -6.11 14.41
C ASP A 117 -51.18 -6.88 13.40
N LEU A 118 -50.66 -7.90 12.70
CA LEU A 118 -51.29 -8.48 11.50
C LEU A 118 -51.79 -9.94 11.63
N GLY A 119 -51.99 -10.43 12.86
CA GLY A 119 -52.49 -11.80 13.10
C GLY A 119 -51.52 -12.89 12.63
N LYS A 120 -51.83 -14.18 12.86
CA LYS A 120 -50.85 -15.28 12.69
C LYS A 120 -50.34 -15.48 11.25
N ILE A 121 -51.21 -15.36 10.25
CA ILE A 121 -50.84 -15.54 8.83
C ILE A 121 -50.16 -14.28 8.27
N GLY A 122 -50.65 -13.09 8.66
CA GLY A 122 -50.05 -11.82 8.27
C GLY A 122 -48.66 -11.60 8.86
N ASN A 123 -48.43 -12.02 10.12
CA ASN A 123 -47.14 -11.95 10.78
C ASN A 123 -46.04 -12.67 9.97
N ALA A 124 -46.26 -13.93 9.60
CA ALA A 124 -45.30 -14.70 8.81
C ALA A 124 -45.03 -14.06 7.43
N ALA A 125 -46.05 -13.51 6.77
CA ALA A 125 -45.88 -12.83 5.49
C ALA A 125 -45.05 -11.54 5.61
N VAL A 126 -45.25 -10.76 6.67
CA VAL A 126 -44.50 -9.51 6.94
C VAL A 126 -43.04 -9.80 7.29
N VAL A 127 -42.77 -10.78 8.14
CA VAL A 127 -41.39 -11.17 8.50
C VAL A 127 -40.66 -11.70 7.26
N CYS A 128 -41.26 -12.62 6.50
CA CYS A 128 -40.63 -13.18 5.31
C CYS A 128 -40.38 -12.13 4.22
N SER A 129 -41.33 -11.22 3.98
CA SER A 129 -41.14 -10.13 3.02
C SER A 129 -40.07 -9.13 3.48
N SER A 130 -40.01 -8.80 4.76
CA SER A 130 -38.96 -7.94 5.33
C SER A 130 -37.57 -8.58 5.22
N VAL A 131 -37.44 -9.87 5.58
CA VAL A 131 -36.22 -10.67 5.40
C VAL A 131 -35.76 -10.65 3.94
N PHE A 132 -36.69 -10.86 3.00
CA PHE A 132 -36.38 -10.82 1.58
C PHE A 132 -35.90 -9.44 1.13
N ILE A 133 -36.64 -8.37 1.46
CA ILE A 133 -36.33 -7.00 1.00
C ILE A 133 -34.99 -6.52 1.56
N PHE A 134 -34.80 -6.54 2.89
CA PHE A 134 -33.58 -6.05 3.50
C PHE A 134 -32.38 -6.97 3.24
N GLY A 135 -32.60 -8.29 3.19
CA GLY A 135 -31.57 -9.27 2.83
C GLY A 135 -31.09 -9.08 1.39
N ALA A 136 -32.01 -8.93 0.43
CA ALA A 136 -31.68 -8.69 -0.97
C ALA A 136 -31.01 -7.32 -1.16
N ALA A 137 -31.54 -6.26 -0.56
CA ALA A 137 -30.97 -4.92 -0.64
C ALA A 137 -29.54 -4.87 -0.07
N ALA A 138 -29.32 -5.42 1.13
CA ALA A 138 -27.99 -5.47 1.73
C ALA A 138 -27.01 -6.33 0.91
N THR A 139 -27.47 -7.46 0.35
CA THR A 139 -26.65 -8.32 -0.52
C THR A 139 -26.29 -7.61 -1.83
N TYR A 140 -27.23 -6.86 -2.41
CA TYR A 140 -26.97 -6.02 -3.58
C TYR A 140 -25.95 -4.92 -3.27
N CYS A 141 -26.09 -4.20 -2.15
CA CYS A 141 -25.12 -3.20 -1.71
C CYS A 141 -23.70 -3.80 -1.55
N ARG A 142 -23.58 -5.03 -1.04
CA ARG A 142 -22.30 -5.75 -0.94
C ARG A 142 -21.67 -6.11 -2.29
N SER A 143 -22.45 -6.17 -3.37
CA SER A 143 -21.94 -6.43 -4.72
C SER A 143 -21.24 -5.22 -5.34
N ILE A 144 -21.51 -4.01 -4.84
CA ILE A 144 -20.91 -2.76 -5.33
C ILE A 144 -19.46 -2.67 -4.83
N PRO A 145 -18.43 -2.64 -5.70
CA PRO A 145 -17.03 -2.72 -5.29
C PRO A 145 -16.58 -1.65 -4.29
N SER A 146 -17.08 -0.41 -4.43
CA SER A 146 -16.76 0.71 -3.54
C SER A 146 -17.27 0.50 -2.11
N ILE A 147 -18.48 -0.06 -1.97
CA ILE A 147 -19.09 -0.39 -0.69
C ILE A 147 -18.44 -1.64 -0.12
N LYS A 148 -18.27 -2.69 -0.92
CA LYS A 148 -17.67 -3.96 -0.51
C LYS A 148 -16.31 -3.76 0.15
N ARG A 149 -15.47 -2.92 -0.43
CA ARG A 149 -14.13 -2.69 0.10
C ARG A 149 -14.11 -2.06 1.49
N LYS A 150 -15.07 -1.20 1.80
CA LYS A 150 -15.09 -0.40 3.04
C LYS A 150 -16.03 -0.98 4.11
N TYR A 151 -17.14 -1.57 3.69
CA TYR A 151 -18.29 -1.84 4.55
C TYR A 151 -18.84 -3.26 4.47
N ASP A 152 -18.22 -4.18 3.71
CA ASP A 152 -18.73 -5.56 3.54
C ASP A 152 -18.99 -6.27 4.87
N TYR A 153 -18.07 -6.13 5.83
CA TYR A 153 -18.21 -6.69 7.16
C TYR A 153 -19.44 -6.15 7.90
N GLY A 154 -19.68 -4.83 7.85
CA GLY A 154 -20.84 -4.20 8.49
C GLY A 154 -22.16 -4.69 7.89
N PHE A 155 -22.25 -4.77 6.55
CA PHE A 155 -23.43 -5.33 5.88
C PHE A 155 -23.65 -6.82 6.19
N MET A 156 -22.58 -7.60 6.33
CA MET A 156 -22.69 -9.00 6.73
C MET A 156 -23.27 -9.15 8.15
N ILE A 157 -22.76 -8.37 9.12
CA ILE A 157 -23.26 -8.37 10.49
C ILE A 157 -24.69 -7.83 10.56
N PHE A 158 -25.01 -6.82 9.75
CA PHE A 158 -26.36 -6.31 9.59
C PHE A 158 -27.34 -7.40 9.15
N ILE A 159 -27.06 -8.10 8.04
CA ILE A 159 -27.92 -9.18 7.52
C ILE A 159 -28.08 -10.28 8.57
N LEU A 160 -26.98 -10.70 9.20
CA LEU A 160 -27.00 -11.75 10.23
C LEU A 160 -27.88 -11.35 11.42
N THR A 161 -27.68 -10.14 11.95
CA THR A 161 -28.40 -9.66 13.13
C THR A 161 -29.88 -9.44 12.79
N PHE A 162 -30.16 -8.82 11.64
CA PHE A 162 -31.51 -8.57 11.18
C PHE A 162 -32.32 -9.85 11.03
N ASN A 163 -31.78 -10.85 10.32
CA ASN A 163 -32.47 -12.14 10.13
C ASN A 163 -32.69 -12.87 11.44
N LEU A 164 -31.68 -12.87 12.33
CA LEU A 164 -31.78 -13.51 13.62
C LEU A 164 -32.88 -12.84 14.47
N VAL A 165 -32.95 -11.51 14.49
CA VAL A 165 -33.95 -10.78 15.27
C VAL A 165 -35.35 -10.90 14.65
N ALA A 166 -35.47 -10.72 13.34
CA ALA A 166 -36.75 -10.77 12.63
C ALA A 166 -37.39 -12.17 12.67
N VAL A 167 -36.60 -13.25 12.54
CA VAL A 167 -37.11 -14.63 12.51
C VAL A 167 -37.33 -15.20 13.90
N SER A 168 -36.58 -14.78 14.93
CA SER A 168 -36.73 -15.32 16.28
C SER A 168 -38.10 -15.04 16.92
N GLY A 169 -38.93 -14.13 16.38
CA GLY A 169 -40.34 -14.01 16.74
C GLY A 169 -40.63 -13.79 18.24
N LEU A 170 -39.64 -13.31 18.99
CA LEU A 170 -39.77 -13.04 20.42
C LEU A 170 -40.62 -11.77 20.58
N ARG A 171 -41.50 -11.73 21.59
CA ARG A 171 -42.23 -10.51 21.98
C ARG A 171 -41.24 -9.34 22.03
N ALA A 172 -41.61 -8.18 21.47
CA ALA A 172 -40.74 -7.00 21.33
C ALA A 172 -39.91 -6.68 22.59
N ASN A 173 -40.48 -6.85 23.78
CA ASN A 173 -39.79 -6.63 25.06
C ASN A 173 -38.61 -7.60 25.30
N LYS A 174 -38.76 -8.90 24.98
CA LYS A 174 -37.66 -9.88 25.10
C LYS A 174 -36.58 -9.67 24.04
N VAL A 175 -36.94 -9.13 22.88
CA VAL A 175 -35.99 -8.81 21.82
C VAL A 175 -35.09 -7.64 22.23
N ILE A 176 -35.64 -6.62 22.87
CA ILE A 176 -34.88 -5.46 23.35
C ILE A 176 -33.89 -5.86 24.44
N GLU A 177 -34.29 -6.74 25.36
CA GLU A 177 -33.43 -7.27 26.42
C GLU A 177 -32.27 -8.09 25.82
N LEU A 178 -32.57 -9.04 24.94
CA LEU A 178 -31.56 -9.85 24.24
C LEU A 178 -30.62 -9.00 23.36
N ALA A 179 -31.13 -7.97 22.70
CA ALA A 179 -30.32 -7.05 21.90
C ALA A 179 -29.37 -6.22 22.78
N ARG A 180 -29.81 -5.78 23.96
CA ARG A 180 -29.00 -5.05 24.93
C ARG A 180 -27.84 -5.92 25.44
N GLU A 181 -28.12 -7.16 25.82
CA GLU A 181 -27.10 -8.10 26.28
C GLU A 181 -26.08 -8.44 25.18
N ARG A 182 -26.54 -8.61 23.93
CA ARG A 182 -25.64 -8.81 22.80
C ARG A 182 -24.78 -7.58 22.51
N LEU A 183 -25.36 -6.40 22.59
CA LEU A 183 -24.60 -5.17 22.37
C LEU A 183 -23.58 -4.94 23.48
N SER A 184 -23.91 -5.24 24.74
CA SER A 184 -22.97 -5.13 25.87
C SER A 184 -21.82 -6.14 25.76
N THR A 185 -22.10 -7.39 25.40
CA THR A 185 -21.07 -8.43 25.18
C THR A 185 -20.16 -8.13 23.99
N ILE A 186 -20.73 -7.65 22.88
CA ILE A 186 -19.95 -7.17 21.73
C ILE A 186 -19.10 -5.96 22.14
N GLY A 187 -19.67 -5.03 22.91
CA GLY A 187 -18.96 -3.86 23.44
C GLY A 187 -17.77 -4.25 24.30
N MET A 188 -17.93 -5.23 25.19
CA MET A 188 -16.85 -5.75 26.02
C MET A 188 -15.76 -6.44 25.18
N GLY A 189 -16.13 -7.32 24.25
CA GLY A 189 -15.16 -7.95 23.34
C GLY A 189 -14.40 -6.93 22.51
N PHE A 190 -15.09 -5.90 22.01
CA PHE A 190 -14.47 -4.79 21.28
C PHE A 190 -13.53 -3.97 22.17
N ALA A 191 -13.91 -3.67 23.41
CA ALA A 191 -13.05 -2.96 24.36
C ALA A 191 -11.74 -3.72 24.62
N VAL A 192 -11.81 -5.05 24.79
CA VAL A 192 -10.63 -5.90 24.91
C VAL A 192 -9.76 -5.83 23.66
N CYS A 193 -10.34 -5.92 22.46
CA CYS A 193 -9.60 -5.77 21.20
C CYS A 193 -8.89 -4.42 21.10
N ILE A 194 -9.54 -3.32 21.48
CA ILE A 194 -8.94 -1.99 21.42
C ILE A 194 -7.84 -1.84 22.47
N PHE A 195 -8.08 -2.26 23.70
CA PHE A 195 -7.08 -2.25 24.76
C PHE A 195 -5.81 -2.98 24.34
N THR A 196 -5.95 -4.21 23.83
CA THR A 196 -4.83 -5.04 23.42
C THR A 196 -4.16 -4.56 22.14
N SER A 197 -4.91 -4.11 21.13
CA SER A 197 -4.33 -3.63 19.87
C SER A 197 -3.56 -2.31 20.02
N LEU A 198 -4.01 -1.41 20.90
CA LEU A 198 -3.39 -0.10 21.11
C LEU A 198 -2.27 -0.11 22.16
N LEU A 199 -2.38 -0.90 23.23
CA LEU A 199 -1.42 -0.85 24.34
C LEU A 199 -0.33 -1.92 24.26
N VAL A 200 -0.62 -3.08 23.67
CA VAL A 200 0.36 -4.16 23.52
C VAL A 200 1.01 -4.02 22.15
N PHE A 201 2.23 -3.46 22.08
CA PHE A 201 3.06 -3.32 20.86
C PHE A 201 2.31 -2.84 19.61
N PRO A 202 1.68 -1.65 19.61
CA PRO A 202 0.76 -1.24 18.55
C PRO A 202 1.37 -1.36 17.15
N MET A 203 0.58 -1.89 16.21
CA MET A 203 0.97 -2.03 14.80
C MET A 203 0.11 -1.09 13.97
N TRP A 204 0.74 -0.08 13.39
CA TRP A 204 0.07 1.01 12.68
C TRP A 204 0.16 0.83 11.16
N ALA A 205 -0.99 0.90 10.49
CA ALA A 205 -1.07 0.91 9.04
C ALA A 205 -0.50 2.21 8.46
N SER A 206 -0.59 3.32 9.21
CA SER A 206 -0.01 4.62 8.85
C SER A 206 1.51 4.54 8.67
N ASP A 207 2.20 3.91 9.62
CA ASP A 207 3.66 3.73 9.57
C ASP A 207 4.06 2.84 8.39
N GLU A 208 3.36 1.73 8.19
CA GLU A 208 3.64 0.81 7.08
C GLU A 208 3.40 1.48 5.72
N LEU A 209 2.29 2.21 5.56
CA LEU A 209 2.03 2.96 4.33
C LEU A 209 3.12 4.00 4.07
N HIS A 210 3.51 4.76 5.09
CA HIS A 210 4.56 5.76 4.98
C HIS A 210 5.92 5.14 4.63
N HIS A 211 6.25 4.00 5.25
CA HIS A 211 7.45 3.24 4.97
C HIS A 211 7.46 2.70 3.53
N LEU A 212 6.35 2.08 3.10
CA LEU A 212 6.22 1.56 1.74
C LEU A 212 6.29 2.67 0.71
N THR A 213 5.63 3.81 0.93
CA THR A 213 5.64 4.93 -0.02
C THR A 213 7.06 5.40 -0.31
N HIS A 214 7.87 5.75 0.70
CA HIS A 214 9.24 6.21 0.42
C HIS A 214 10.14 5.08 -0.10
N SER A 215 9.93 3.83 0.31
CA SER A 215 10.68 2.69 -0.22
C SER A 215 10.44 2.49 -1.72
N LYS A 216 9.22 2.78 -2.23
CA LYS A 216 8.93 2.72 -3.66
C LYS A 216 9.74 3.72 -4.47
N PHE A 217 10.00 4.93 -3.96
CA PHE A 217 10.87 5.89 -4.63
C PHE A 217 12.29 5.35 -4.83
N ASP A 218 12.87 4.74 -3.78
CA ASP A 218 14.20 4.15 -3.86
C ASP A 218 14.25 2.95 -4.83
N LYS A 219 13.20 2.13 -4.83
CA LYS A 219 13.05 1.03 -5.80
C LYS A 219 12.97 1.53 -7.23
N LEU A 220 12.17 2.56 -7.51
CA LEU A 220 12.08 3.16 -8.84
C LEU A 220 13.41 3.77 -9.28
N ALA A 221 14.12 4.46 -8.37
CA ALA A 221 15.45 4.97 -8.64
C ALA A 221 16.41 3.85 -9.05
N CYS A 222 16.43 2.74 -8.32
CA CYS A 222 17.22 1.56 -8.67
C CYS A 222 16.82 0.98 -10.03
N CYS A 223 15.51 0.89 -10.33
CA CYS A 223 15.03 0.39 -11.61
C CYS A 223 15.49 1.28 -12.79
N ILE A 224 15.43 2.61 -12.69
CA ILE A 224 15.90 3.53 -13.74
C ILE A 224 17.40 3.37 -13.95
N GLU A 225 18.18 3.38 -12.86
CA GLU A 225 19.64 3.23 -12.93
C GLU A 225 20.05 1.89 -13.54
N ASP A 226 19.37 0.81 -13.18
CA ASP A 226 19.65 -0.52 -13.72
C ASP A 226 19.23 -0.64 -15.19
N CYS A 227 18.16 0.03 -15.61
CA CYS A 227 17.81 0.14 -17.03
C CYS A 227 18.92 0.87 -17.82
N MET A 228 19.42 2.01 -17.32
CA MET A 228 20.48 2.75 -18.01
C MET A 228 21.84 2.02 -18.01
N LYS A 229 22.14 1.28 -16.95
CA LYS A 229 23.31 0.37 -16.92
C LYS A 229 23.16 -0.76 -17.95
N ALA A 230 21.97 -1.34 -18.07
CA ALA A 230 21.69 -2.38 -19.06
C ALA A 230 21.86 -1.85 -20.48
N TYR A 231 21.29 -0.68 -20.78
CA TYR A 231 21.49 0.01 -22.06
C TYR A 231 22.98 0.23 -22.36
N SER A 232 23.74 0.75 -21.38
CA SER A 232 25.18 0.99 -21.53
C SER A 232 26.00 -0.28 -21.81
N ASN A 233 25.57 -1.42 -21.26
CA ASN A 233 26.23 -2.71 -21.47
C ASN A 233 25.89 -3.31 -22.84
N VAL A 234 24.64 -3.18 -23.30
CA VAL A 234 24.20 -3.60 -24.64
C VAL A 234 25.02 -2.86 -25.70
N VAL A 235 25.19 -1.54 -25.55
CA VAL A 235 25.98 -0.71 -26.47
C VAL A 235 27.50 -0.94 -26.31
N GLY A 236 27.96 -1.54 -25.20
CA GLY A 236 29.37 -1.71 -24.88
C GLY A 236 29.94 -3.12 -25.08
N GLU A 237 29.20 -4.02 -25.74
CA GLU A 237 29.58 -5.41 -26.03
C GLU A 237 30.07 -6.22 -24.81
N LYS A 238 29.54 -5.95 -23.60
CA LYS A 238 29.88 -6.78 -22.42
C LYS A 238 28.92 -7.97 -22.35
N GLU A 239 29.42 -9.19 -22.57
CA GLU A 239 28.68 -10.47 -22.65
C GLU A 239 27.74 -10.83 -21.48
N ARG A 240 27.76 -10.08 -20.37
CA ARG A 240 26.90 -10.38 -19.21
C ARG A 240 25.63 -9.55 -19.27
N LYS A 241 24.52 -10.19 -19.70
CA LYS A 241 23.15 -9.67 -19.48
C LYS A 241 22.98 -9.34 -17.99
N PRO A 242 22.94 -8.06 -17.58
CA PRO A 242 22.56 -7.75 -16.21
C PRO A 242 21.12 -8.21 -16.03
N ARG A 243 20.85 -9.04 -15.02
CA ARG A 243 19.47 -9.36 -14.64
C ARG A 243 18.85 -8.07 -14.11
N ILE A 244 18.16 -7.34 -14.98
CA ILE A 244 17.41 -6.15 -14.58
C ILE A 244 16.39 -6.60 -13.53
N ASN A 245 16.27 -5.86 -12.44
CA ASN A 245 15.39 -6.23 -11.33
C ASN A 245 13.91 -5.97 -11.69
N VAL A 246 13.35 -6.80 -12.58
CA VAL A 246 11.94 -6.74 -13.06
C VAL A 246 10.94 -6.83 -11.89
N LYS A 247 11.34 -7.50 -10.80
CA LYS A 247 10.45 -7.89 -9.71
C LYS A 247 9.94 -6.67 -8.93
N ASP A 248 10.79 -5.67 -8.73
CA ASP A 248 10.42 -4.50 -7.94
C ASP A 248 9.43 -3.57 -8.66
N CYS A 249 9.67 -3.22 -9.94
CA CYS A 249 8.69 -2.45 -10.72
C CYS A 249 7.34 -3.16 -10.81
N LYS A 250 7.34 -4.48 -11.07
CA LYS A 250 6.10 -5.27 -11.12
C LYS A 250 5.38 -5.30 -9.78
N ALA A 251 6.10 -5.39 -8.67
CA ALA A 251 5.50 -5.32 -7.33
C ALA A 251 4.85 -3.96 -7.06
N ILE A 252 5.49 -2.87 -7.48
CA ILE A 252 4.95 -1.51 -7.37
C ILE A 252 3.66 -1.36 -8.19
N MET A 253 3.66 -1.81 -9.45
CA MET A 253 2.45 -1.73 -10.31
C MET A 253 1.23 -2.42 -9.69
N ASN A 254 1.45 -3.51 -8.93
CA ASN A 254 0.40 -4.28 -8.28
C ASN A 254 0.06 -3.82 -6.85
N SER A 255 0.63 -2.71 -6.35
CA SER A 255 0.45 -2.28 -4.96
C SER A 255 -0.87 -1.56 -4.66
N LYS A 256 -1.68 -1.23 -5.68
CA LYS A 256 -2.89 -0.40 -5.53
C LYS A 256 -3.81 -0.89 -4.40
N SER A 257 -4.13 -2.19 -4.40
CA SER A 257 -5.06 -2.76 -3.42
C SER A 257 -4.55 -2.65 -1.98
N SER A 258 -3.25 -2.91 -1.76
CA SER A 258 -2.62 -2.81 -0.44
C SER A 258 -2.54 -1.36 0.04
N ASP A 259 -2.16 -0.44 -0.85
CA ASP A 259 -2.00 0.97 -0.52
C ASP A 259 -3.33 1.59 -0.06
N GLU A 260 -4.42 1.37 -0.81
CA GLU A 260 -5.70 1.94 -0.39
C GLU A 260 -6.30 1.18 0.81
N SER A 261 -5.96 -0.10 1.06
CA SER A 261 -6.34 -0.75 2.32
C SER A 261 -5.61 -0.14 3.53
N LEU A 262 -4.30 0.09 3.42
CA LEU A 262 -3.51 0.69 4.50
C LEU A 262 -3.97 2.12 4.77
N ALA A 263 -4.23 2.92 3.73
CA ALA A 263 -4.77 4.28 3.89
C ALA A 263 -6.16 4.28 4.54
N ASN A 264 -7.02 3.31 4.19
CA ASN A 264 -8.32 3.17 4.84
C ASN A 264 -8.16 2.83 6.33
N PHE A 265 -7.24 1.93 6.71
CA PHE A 265 -6.98 1.61 8.11
C PHE A 265 -6.37 2.78 8.87
N ALA A 266 -5.41 3.48 8.26
CA ALA A 266 -4.74 4.66 8.82
C ALA A 266 -5.71 5.78 9.22
N ARG A 267 -6.83 5.94 8.50
CA ARG A 267 -7.89 6.90 8.84
C ARG A 267 -8.62 6.63 10.15
N TRP A 268 -8.62 5.38 10.60
CA TRP A 268 -9.25 4.98 11.86
C TRP A 268 -8.27 5.02 13.03
N GLU A 269 -6.98 5.27 12.79
CA GLU A 269 -6.01 5.25 13.87
C GLU A 269 -6.15 6.51 14.74
N PRO A 270 -6.05 6.39 16.08
CA PRO A 270 -5.90 7.55 16.94
C PRO A 270 -4.59 8.29 16.62
N TRP A 271 -4.42 9.49 17.18
CA TRP A 271 -3.16 10.20 17.06
C TRP A 271 -2.02 9.33 17.56
N HIS A 272 -1.03 9.07 16.70
CA HIS A 272 0.20 8.41 17.08
C HIS A 272 1.42 8.99 16.34
N GLY A 273 2.59 8.91 16.99
CA GLY A 273 3.86 9.33 16.41
C GLY A 273 3.83 10.75 15.82
N ARG A 274 4.07 10.85 14.52
CA ARG A 274 4.06 12.12 13.75
C ARG A 274 2.79 12.31 12.92
N PHE A 275 1.82 11.40 13.04
CA PHE A 275 0.56 11.45 12.30
C PHE A 275 -0.54 12.00 13.22
N GLY A 276 -1.08 13.15 12.83
CA GLY A 276 -2.25 13.73 13.50
C GLY A 276 -3.56 13.01 13.13
N LEU A 277 -4.64 13.34 13.84
CA LEU A 277 -5.97 12.74 13.64
C LEU A 277 -6.53 12.95 12.22
N TYR A 278 -6.23 14.09 11.60
CA TYR A 278 -6.73 14.45 10.26
C TYR A 278 -5.58 14.51 9.25
N TYR A 279 -4.81 13.42 9.16
CA TYR A 279 -3.68 13.35 8.23
C TYR A 279 -4.14 13.16 6.78
N PRO A 280 -3.48 13.77 5.77
CA PRO A 280 -3.94 13.76 4.37
C PRO A 280 -3.62 12.45 3.64
N TRP A 281 -4.21 11.33 4.07
CA TRP A 281 -3.99 10.01 3.45
C TRP A 281 -4.40 9.93 1.98
N GLU A 282 -5.32 10.78 1.52
CA GLU A 282 -5.68 10.86 0.09
C GLU A 282 -4.50 11.28 -0.78
N LYS A 283 -3.60 12.14 -0.27
CA LYS A 283 -2.37 12.51 -0.97
C LYS A 283 -1.41 11.33 -1.14
N TYR A 284 -1.39 10.40 -0.19
CA TYR A 284 -0.62 9.15 -0.34
C TYR A 284 -1.16 8.25 -1.45
N ILE A 285 -2.49 8.22 -1.64
CA ILE A 285 -3.12 7.46 -2.72
C ILE A 285 -2.85 8.10 -4.08
N GLN A 286 -2.96 9.43 -4.18
CA GLN A 286 -2.62 10.18 -5.40
C GLN A 286 -1.16 9.98 -5.80
N MET A 287 -0.21 10.13 -4.87
CA MET A 287 1.20 9.82 -5.13
C MET A 287 1.39 8.34 -5.52
N GLY A 288 0.69 7.42 -4.85
CA GLY A 288 0.72 6.00 -5.19
C GLY A 288 0.24 5.69 -6.61
N GLU A 289 -0.62 6.52 -7.18
CA GLU A 289 -1.02 6.44 -8.60
C GLU A 289 0.10 6.88 -9.53
N LEU A 290 0.68 8.06 -9.30
CA LEU A 290 1.82 8.56 -10.08
C LEU A 290 3.03 7.61 -10.03
N ILE A 291 3.33 7.05 -8.85
CA ILE A 291 4.39 6.06 -8.66
C ILE A 291 4.14 4.79 -9.50
N ARG A 292 2.88 4.35 -9.61
CA ARG A 292 2.50 3.17 -10.42
C ARG A 292 2.56 3.46 -11.92
N GLU A 293 2.15 4.64 -12.35
CA GLU A 293 2.30 5.09 -13.74
C GLU A 293 3.79 5.12 -14.13
N LEU A 294 4.61 5.75 -13.29
CA LEU A 294 6.05 5.80 -13.46
C LEU A 294 6.67 4.40 -13.52
N ALA A 295 6.27 3.50 -12.63
CA ALA A 295 6.69 2.09 -12.65
C ALA A 295 6.34 1.40 -13.97
N SER A 296 5.16 1.69 -14.53
CA SER A 296 4.71 1.14 -15.82
C SER A 296 5.57 1.64 -16.97
N ILE A 297 5.89 2.94 -17.02
CA ILE A 297 6.74 3.51 -18.06
C ILE A 297 8.16 2.93 -17.99
N ILE A 298 8.73 2.84 -16.78
CA ILE A 298 10.06 2.22 -16.56
C ILE A 298 10.03 0.74 -16.97
N HIS A 299 8.95 0.02 -16.67
CA HIS A 299 8.81 -1.38 -17.09
C HIS A 299 8.75 -1.51 -18.62
N SER A 300 8.04 -0.62 -19.32
CA SER A 300 8.02 -0.57 -20.79
C SER A 300 9.41 -0.28 -21.36
N MET A 301 10.14 0.68 -20.78
CA MET A 301 11.52 1.00 -21.17
C MET A 301 12.44 -0.21 -20.98
N GLN A 302 12.32 -0.90 -19.85
CA GLN A 302 13.05 -2.13 -19.58
C GLN A 302 12.76 -3.21 -20.64
N LYS A 303 11.48 -3.41 -21.00
CA LYS A 303 11.09 -4.40 -22.02
C LYS A 303 11.62 -4.05 -23.39
N CYS A 304 11.70 -2.76 -23.73
CA CYS A 304 12.34 -2.29 -24.96
C CYS A 304 13.83 -2.67 -24.99
N LEU A 305 14.54 -2.53 -23.86
CA LEU A 305 15.97 -2.84 -23.74
C LEU A 305 16.29 -4.35 -23.70
N GLU A 306 15.35 -5.17 -23.24
CA GLU A 306 15.47 -6.64 -23.24
C GLU A 306 15.23 -7.28 -24.62
N SER A 307 14.63 -6.54 -25.55
CA SER A 307 14.44 -6.99 -26.92
C SER A 307 15.79 -7.18 -27.63
N PRO A 308 15.92 -8.15 -28.56
CA PRO A 308 17.17 -8.39 -29.27
C PRO A 308 17.52 -7.18 -30.14
N LEU A 309 18.34 -6.30 -29.59
CA LEU A 309 18.93 -5.17 -30.30
C LEU A 309 20.05 -5.71 -31.23
N GLN A 310 20.04 -5.25 -32.48
CA GLN A 310 21.11 -5.49 -33.45
C GLN A 310 22.41 -4.76 -33.02
N PRO A 311 23.58 -5.13 -33.58
CA PRO A 311 24.89 -4.64 -33.13
C PRO A 311 24.98 -3.11 -33.10
N SER A 312 25.75 -2.61 -32.14
CA SER A 312 25.83 -1.19 -31.77
C SER A 312 26.20 -0.28 -32.94
N THR A 313 25.31 0.67 -33.27
CA THR A 313 25.59 1.73 -34.24
C THR A 313 26.31 2.92 -33.59
N SER A 314 27.05 3.69 -34.40
CA SER A 314 27.75 4.92 -33.95
C SER A 314 26.83 5.91 -33.22
N LEU A 315 25.54 5.92 -33.59
CA LEU A 315 24.48 6.70 -32.94
C LEU A 315 24.21 6.26 -31.49
N GLN A 316 24.13 4.95 -31.24
CA GLN A 316 23.91 4.43 -29.89
C GLN A 316 25.08 4.80 -28.96
N GLN A 317 26.30 4.84 -29.50
CA GLN A 317 27.49 5.19 -28.73
C GLN A 317 27.55 6.68 -28.36
N ALA A 318 27.06 7.57 -29.22
CA ALA A 318 26.97 9.00 -28.95
C ALA A 318 25.95 9.33 -27.83
N ILE A 319 24.85 8.58 -27.75
CA ILE A 319 23.74 8.83 -26.82
C ILE A 319 23.92 8.09 -25.47
N LYS A 320 24.85 7.13 -25.42
CA LYS A 320 25.15 6.30 -24.26
C LYS A 320 25.41 7.07 -22.96
N GLU A 321 26.43 7.92 -22.95
CA GLU A 321 26.80 8.67 -21.73
C GLU A 321 25.75 9.70 -21.33
N PRO A 322 25.12 10.45 -22.26
CA PRO A 322 23.99 11.33 -21.92
C PRO A 322 22.82 10.57 -21.26
N CYS A 323 22.34 9.47 -21.83
CA CYS A 323 21.24 8.69 -21.24
C CYS A 323 21.59 8.14 -19.84
N LYS A 324 22.83 7.71 -19.65
CA LYS A 324 23.33 7.24 -18.35
C LYS A 324 23.40 8.37 -17.31
N SER A 325 23.85 9.55 -17.71
CA SER A 325 23.84 10.76 -16.86
C SER A 325 22.42 11.14 -16.44
N VAL A 326 21.49 11.13 -17.40
CA VAL A 326 20.07 11.40 -17.19
C VAL A 326 19.45 10.40 -16.20
N GLY A 327 19.65 9.09 -16.40
CA GLY A 327 19.11 8.09 -15.49
C GLY A 327 19.67 8.16 -14.07
N MET A 328 20.96 8.46 -13.92
CA MET A 328 21.56 8.71 -12.59
C MET A 328 20.94 9.94 -11.93
N SER A 329 20.74 11.02 -12.68
CA SER A 329 20.15 12.26 -12.16
C SER A 329 18.69 12.05 -11.75
N LEU A 330 17.91 11.33 -12.55
CA LEU A 330 16.55 10.91 -12.21
C LEU A 330 16.51 10.02 -10.96
N GLY A 331 17.42 9.05 -10.86
CA GLY A 331 17.55 8.18 -9.69
C GLY A 331 17.87 8.97 -8.41
N LEU A 332 18.77 9.96 -8.49
CA LEU A 332 19.07 10.85 -7.38
C LEU A 332 17.86 11.70 -6.98
N THR A 333 17.17 12.30 -7.95
CA THR A 333 15.95 13.09 -7.71
C THR A 333 14.86 12.26 -7.02
N LEU A 334 14.59 11.04 -7.49
CA LEU A 334 13.62 10.15 -6.84
C LEU A 334 14.01 9.82 -5.40
N ARG A 335 15.30 9.58 -5.13
CA ARG A 335 15.77 9.37 -3.75
C ARG A 335 15.65 10.62 -2.90
N GLU A 336 15.92 11.81 -3.43
CA GLU A 336 15.71 13.09 -2.74
C GLU A 336 14.23 13.26 -2.33
N LEU A 337 13.29 12.99 -3.26
CA LEU A 337 11.85 13.01 -2.99
C LEU A 337 11.45 11.96 -1.93
N GLY A 338 11.92 10.72 -2.06
CA GLY A 338 11.67 9.67 -1.08
C GLY A 338 12.23 10.02 0.31
N GLN A 339 13.41 10.65 0.38
CA GLN A 339 14.01 11.09 1.65
C GLN A 339 13.24 12.24 2.29
N SER A 340 12.66 13.13 1.50
CA SER A 340 11.73 14.18 1.98
C SER A 340 10.55 13.55 2.71
N ILE A 341 9.88 12.57 2.08
CA ILE A 341 8.77 11.83 2.69
C ILE A 341 9.25 11.12 3.96
N LYS A 342 10.30 10.30 3.88
CA LYS A 342 10.84 9.53 5.01
C LYS A 342 11.16 10.39 6.23
N LYS A 343 11.69 11.60 6.00
CA LYS A 343 12.07 12.52 7.09
C LYS A 343 10.94 13.47 7.49
N MET A 344 9.84 13.51 6.74
CA MET A 344 8.76 14.50 6.86
C MET A 344 9.29 15.94 6.86
N LYS A 345 10.16 16.23 5.89
CA LYS A 345 10.77 17.55 5.68
C LYS A 345 10.41 18.03 4.30
N ARG A 346 10.11 19.33 4.15
CA ARG A 346 9.76 19.89 2.85
C ARG A 346 10.89 19.69 1.84
N CYS A 347 10.51 19.37 0.61
CA CYS A 347 11.43 19.28 -0.50
C CYS A 347 11.22 20.53 -1.31
N HIS A 348 12.20 21.44 -1.41
CA HIS A 348 12.03 22.63 -2.24
C HIS A 348 12.02 22.26 -3.74
N ALA A 349 10.97 21.57 -4.19
CA ALA A 349 10.83 20.95 -5.50
C ALA A 349 10.95 22.02 -6.58
N THR A 350 10.26 23.14 -6.41
CA THR A 350 10.29 24.29 -7.33
C THR A 350 11.67 24.94 -7.43
N VAL A 351 12.47 24.92 -6.36
CA VAL A 351 13.75 25.66 -6.28
C VAL A 351 14.95 24.78 -6.64
N GLN A 352 14.93 23.50 -6.29
CA GLN A 352 16.09 22.61 -6.43
C GLN A 352 15.86 21.45 -7.40
N THR A 353 14.63 20.95 -7.51
CA THR A 353 14.33 19.74 -8.29
C THR A 353 13.90 20.09 -9.70
N MET A 354 13.00 21.06 -9.86
CA MET A 354 12.45 21.49 -11.14
C MET A 354 13.54 22.01 -12.10
N PRO A 355 14.51 22.85 -11.68
CA PRO A 355 15.58 23.28 -12.59
C PRO A 355 16.46 22.13 -13.07
N LYS A 356 16.71 21.11 -12.22
CA LYS A 356 17.47 19.91 -12.61
C LYS A 356 16.71 19.11 -13.69
N LEU A 357 15.40 18.93 -13.51
CA LEU A 357 14.55 18.21 -14.46
C LEU A 357 14.40 18.95 -15.79
N GLN A 358 14.25 20.27 -15.76
CA GLN A 358 14.23 21.10 -16.96
C GLN A 358 15.54 21.02 -17.75
N LEU A 359 16.68 21.00 -17.05
CA LEU A 359 17.99 20.84 -17.69
C LEU A 359 18.12 19.46 -18.36
N ILE A 360 17.72 18.39 -17.66
CA ILE A 360 17.65 17.03 -18.22
C ILE A 360 16.75 16.99 -19.47
N LYS A 361 15.59 17.63 -19.41
CA LYS A 361 14.63 17.71 -20.51
C LYS A 361 15.23 18.40 -21.73
N GLN A 362 15.97 19.49 -21.52
CA GLN A 362 16.65 20.23 -22.57
C GLN A 362 17.79 19.41 -23.21
N GLU A 363 18.57 18.67 -22.42
CA GLU A 363 19.59 17.75 -22.91
C GLU A 363 18.97 16.65 -23.78
N LEU A 364 17.87 16.03 -23.33
CA LEU A 364 17.14 15.00 -24.08
C LEU A 364 16.52 15.53 -25.38
N LEU A 365 15.96 16.75 -25.38
CA LEU A 365 15.42 17.39 -26.57
C LEU A 365 16.52 17.65 -27.61
N LEU A 366 17.71 18.09 -27.17
CA LEU A 366 18.86 18.31 -28.03
C LEU A 366 19.35 16.99 -28.64
N LEU A 367 19.38 15.91 -27.86
CA LEU A 367 19.69 14.55 -28.34
C LEU A 367 18.68 14.07 -29.40
N SER A 368 17.39 14.36 -29.20
CA SER A 368 16.32 13.99 -30.13
C SER A 368 16.35 14.79 -31.44
N THR A 369 16.77 16.06 -31.41
CA THR A 369 16.83 16.95 -32.58
C THR A 369 18.16 16.94 -33.33
N SER A 370 19.18 16.30 -32.77
CA SER A 370 20.49 16.10 -33.42
C SER A 370 20.34 15.45 -34.80
N THR A 371 21.09 15.98 -35.78
CA THR A 371 21.09 15.59 -37.20
C THR A 371 21.38 14.11 -37.45
N HIS A 372 21.91 13.40 -36.46
CA HIS A 372 22.13 11.96 -36.54
C HIS A 372 20.85 11.09 -36.55
N ILE A 373 19.72 11.58 -36.02
CA ILE A 373 18.44 10.81 -36.00
C ILE A 373 17.62 11.05 -37.27
N LYS A 374 17.77 12.21 -37.92
CA LYS A 374 17.01 12.58 -39.14
C LYS A 374 17.51 11.91 -40.42
N GLY A 375 18.69 11.29 -40.40
CA GLY A 375 19.37 10.81 -41.62
C GLY A 375 19.18 9.33 -41.98
N ILE A 376 18.57 8.51 -41.13
CA ILE A 376 18.52 7.05 -41.36
C ILE A 376 17.12 6.52 -41.03
N ALA A 377 16.34 6.20 -42.07
CA ALA A 377 15.08 5.46 -41.96
C ALA A 377 15.38 3.98 -41.70
N ASP A 378 15.87 3.67 -40.49
CA ASP A 378 16.22 2.32 -40.05
C ASP A 378 15.59 2.02 -38.68
N VAL A 379 15.40 0.74 -38.39
CA VAL A 379 14.76 0.22 -37.17
C VAL A 379 15.47 0.72 -35.90
N ASP A 380 16.78 0.93 -35.96
CA ASP A 380 17.58 1.43 -34.85
C ASP A 380 17.23 2.88 -34.45
N SER A 381 16.96 3.75 -35.43
CA SER A 381 16.51 5.13 -35.19
C SER A 381 15.17 5.14 -34.44
N LEU A 382 14.30 4.17 -34.72
CA LEU A 382 13.00 4.03 -34.06
C LEU A 382 13.14 3.57 -32.60
N VAL A 383 14.00 2.58 -32.32
CA VAL A 383 14.28 2.13 -30.94
C VAL A 383 14.87 3.29 -30.13
N MET A 384 15.83 4.03 -30.70
CA MET A 384 16.45 5.16 -30.03
C MET A 384 15.46 6.31 -29.78
N ALA A 385 14.61 6.63 -30.75
CA ALA A 385 13.55 7.60 -30.58
C ALA A 385 12.56 7.17 -29.48
N ASN A 386 12.19 5.88 -29.43
CA ASN A 386 11.31 5.34 -28.41
C ASN A 386 11.95 5.37 -27.01
N LEU A 387 13.25 5.08 -26.88
CA LEU A 387 13.99 5.18 -25.62
C LEU A 387 14.02 6.63 -25.11
N LEU A 388 14.36 7.59 -25.98
CA LEU A 388 14.39 9.01 -25.64
C LEU A 388 12.99 9.52 -25.27
N PHE A 389 11.96 9.10 -25.99
CA PHE A 389 10.57 9.41 -25.68
C PHE A 389 10.15 8.90 -24.30
N LEU A 390 10.47 7.64 -23.98
CA LEU A 390 10.16 7.07 -22.66
C LEU A 390 10.94 7.77 -21.54
N LEU A 391 12.19 8.17 -21.77
CA LEU A 391 12.96 8.96 -20.80
C LEU A 391 12.35 10.34 -20.58
N MET A 392 11.89 11.01 -21.64
CA MET A 392 11.17 12.29 -21.54
C MET A 392 9.87 12.13 -20.73
N GLU A 393 9.08 11.09 -21.01
CA GLU A 393 7.85 10.82 -20.25
C GLU A 393 8.15 10.53 -18.76
N ILE A 394 9.26 9.84 -18.47
CA ILE A 394 9.73 9.63 -17.09
C ILE A 394 10.06 10.97 -16.42
N VAL A 395 10.78 11.87 -17.09
CA VAL A 395 11.09 13.21 -16.56
C VAL A 395 9.81 13.96 -16.23
N ASP A 396 8.87 14.02 -17.17
CA ASP A 396 7.59 14.72 -17.01
C ASP A 396 6.78 14.17 -15.83
N ARG A 397 6.75 12.83 -15.65
CA ARG A 397 6.09 12.22 -14.49
C ARG A 397 6.82 12.46 -13.18
N VAL A 398 8.15 12.56 -13.18
CA VAL A 398 8.92 12.92 -11.98
C VAL A 398 8.71 14.39 -11.59
N GLU A 399 8.51 15.29 -12.56
CA GLU A 399 8.13 16.69 -12.30
C GLU A 399 6.79 16.77 -11.56
N VAL A 400 5.73 16.13 -12.10
CA VAL A 400 4.40 16.09 -11.46
C VAL A 400 4.48 15.43 -10.07
N LEU A 401 5.27 14.35 -9.94
CA LEU A 401 5.46 13.68 -8.66
C LEU A 401 6.17 14.58 -7.64
N ALA A 402 7.12 15.42 -8.06
CA ALA A 402 7.80 16.37 -7.18
C ALA A 402 6.84 17.45 -6.65
N GLU A 403 5.92 17.93 -7.49
CA GLU A 403 4.86 18.88 -7.09
C GLU A 403 3.93 18.26 -6.05
N GLU A 404 3.48 17.02 -6.26
CA GLU A 404 2.61 16.33 -5.29
C GLU A 404 3.31 16.03 -3.96
N VAL A 405 4.62 15.75 -3.97
CA VAL A 405 5.40 15.59 -2.73
C VAL A 405 5.49 16.89 -1.94
N GLU A 406 5.66 18.03 -2.63
CA GLU A 406 5.67 19.34 -1.96
C GLU A 406 4.28 19.73 -1.45
N ALA A 407 3.23 19.52 -2.25
CA ALA A 407 1.84 19.73 -1.83
C ALA A 407 1.47 18.88 -0.61
N LEU A 408 1.93 17.63 -0.55
CA LEU A 408 1.80 16.80 0.66
C LEU A 408 2.51 17.45 1.84
N GLY A 409 3.75 17.92 1.65
CA GLY A 409 4.53 18.56 2.71
C GLY A 409 3.89 19.84 3.25
N GLU A 410 3.18 20.58 2.42
CA GLU A 410 2.40 21.75 2.82
C GLU A 410 1.18 21.36 3.68
N VAL A 411 0.34 20.44 3.18
CA VAL A 411 -0.90 20.03 3.85
C VAL A 411 -0.62 19.22 5.12
N ALA A 412 0.41 18.37 5.11
CA ALA A 412 0.81 17.55 6.26
C ALA A 412 1.67 18.30 7.29
N GLY A 413 2.03 19.57 7.03
CA GLY A 413 2.83 20.37 7.95
C GLY A 413 4.27 19.88 8.11
N PHE A 414 4.91 19.41 7.04
CA PHE A 414 6.31 19.01 7.07
C PHE A 414 7.19 20.19 7.50
N LYS A 415 8.22 19.89 8.28
CA LYS A 415 9.14 20.92 8.78
C LYS A 415 9.90 21.54 7.62
N SER A 416 9.92 22.87 7.56
CA SER A 416 10.90 23.60 6.76
C SER A 416 12.29 23.34 7.33
N LYS A 417 13.30 23.27 6.47
CA LYS A 417 14.67 22.90 6.85
C LYS A 417 15.32 23.94 7.74
#